data_AF-A0A165NZU3-F1
#
_entry.id   AF-A0A165NZU3-F1
#
_cell.length_a   1.000
_cell.length_b   1.000
_cell.length_c   1.000
_cell.angle_alpha   90.00
_cell.angle_beta   90.00
_cell.angle_gamma   90.00
#
_symmetry.space_group_name_H-M   'P 1'
#
loop_
_entity.id
_entity.type
_entity.pdbx_description
1 polymer ?
#
loop_
_entity_poly.entity_id
_entity_poly.type
_entity_poly.pdbx_seq_one_letter_code
_entity_poly.pdbx_strand_id
1 'polypeptide(L)'
;MEPVPATFAFDARSWPRCMGMPIVLHQIFRQSDQKFVDMLESLRFARLSPQIIADLKKLSRPITYTDGIEPTELFPVRAHAEGANLERLRQLNSPPKVFNAVDELGRDRQGRRRLQHEVQLALDRLVAQEQVVLKVSSSFYLAYA
;
A
#
# COMPACT_ATOMS: atom_id res chain seq x y z
N MET A 1 -11.90 -20.69 29.02
CA MET A 1 -11.06 -19.58 28.55
C MET A 1 -11.25 -19.51 27.04
N GLU A 2 -11.91 -18.48 26.53
CA GLU A 2 -12.10 -18.33 25.07
C GLU A 2 -10.75 -18.13 24.38
N PRO A 3 -10.54 -18.71 23.18
CA PRO A 3 -9.29 -18.55 22.46
C PRO A 3 -9.12 -17.10 22.00
N VAL A 4 -8.07 -16.45 22.48
CA VAL A 4 -7.64 -15.14 21.97
C VAL A 4 -7.36 -15.28 20.47
N PRO A 5 -7.91 -14.39 19.61
CA PRO A 5 -7.60 -14.41 18.18
C PRO A 5 -6.08 -14.31 17.98
N ALA A 6 -5.52 -15.14 17.10
CA ALA A 6 -4.12 -15.04 16.72
C ALA A 6 -3.85 -13.61 16.20
N THR A 7 -2.93 -12.90 16.84
CA THR A 7 -2.61 -11.51 16.48
C THR A 7 -1.59 -11.49 15.34
N PHE A 8 -0.66 -12.44 15.35
CA PHE A 8 0.28 -12.69 14.27
C PHE A 8 0.05 -14.08 13.66
N ALA A 9 0.45 -14.26 12.41
CA ALA A 9 0.29 -15.54 11.71
C ALA A 9 1.02 -16.69 12.45
N PHE A 10 2.16 -16.41 13.07
CA PHE A 10 2.96 -17.38 13.83
C PHE A 10 2.36 -17.76 15.19
N ASP A 11 1.32 -17.07 15.67
CA ASP A 11 0.58 -17.45 16.88
C ASP A 11 -0.41 -18.59 16.61
N ALA A 12 -0.68 -18.92 15.34
CA ALA A 12 -1.64 -19.93 14.97
C ALA A 12 -1.19 -21.33 15.43
N ARG A 13 -2.11 -22.11 16.03
CA ARG A 13 -1.83 -23.50 16.45
C ARG A 13 -1.41 -24.42 15.30
N SER A 14 -1.81 -24.09 14.07
CA SER A 14 -1.41 -24.81 12.86
C SER A 14 0.00 -24.45 12.38
N TRP A 15 0.57 -23.32 12.79
CA TRP A 15 1.84 -22.81 12.27
C TRP A 15 2.97 -23.84 12.34
N PRO A 16 3.23 -24.55 13.46
CA PRO A 16 4.32 -25.53 13.54
C PRO A 16 4.11 -26.77 12.66
N ARG A 17 2.86 -27.04 12.25
CA ARG A 17 2.51 -28.19 11.40
C ARG A 17 2.60 -27.86 9.91
N CYS A 18 2.35 -26.60 9.54
CA CYS A 18 2.28 -26.16 8.15
C CYS A 18 3.55 -25.46 7.66
N MET A 19 4.28 -24.81 8.57
CA MET A 19 5.49 -24.06 8.23
C MET A 19 6.73 -24.89 8.55
N GLY A 20 7.64 -24.98 7.58
CA GLY A 20 8.94 -25.62 7.75
C GLY A 20 9.95 -24.76 8.51
N MET A 21 11.23 -25.11 8.39
CA MET A 21 12.32 -24.34 8.98
C MET A 21 12.39 -22.94 8.35
N PRO A 22 12.42 -21.85 9.16
CA PRO A 22 12.51 -20.50 8.62
C PRO A 22 13.87 -20.26 7.97
N ILE A 23 13.87 -19.64 6.80
CA ILE A 23 15.07 -19.15 6.11
C ILE A 23 15.12 -17.63 6.27
N VAL A 24 16.21 -17.13 6.84
CA VAL A 24 16.42 -15.69 7.03
C VAL A 24 17.29 -15.15 5.92
N LEU A 25 16.79 -14.16 5.18
CA LEU A 25 17.56 -13.44 4.17
C LEU A 25 18.27 -12.25 4.82
N HIS A 26 19.59 -12.17 4.65
CA HIS A 26 20.42 -11.11 5.23
C HIS A 26 20.86 -10.06 4.20
N GLN A 27 20.84 -10.39 2.91
CA GLN A 27 21.32 -9.48 1.87
C GLN A 27 20.25 -8.46 1.47
N ILE A 28 20.64 -7.19 1.42
CA ILE A 28 19.80 -6.06 1.02
C ILE A 28 20.12 -5.69 -0.43
N PHE A 29 19.09 -5.66 -1.28
CA PHE A 29 19.23 -5.37 -2.72
C PHE A 29 18.67 -4.01 -3.15
N ARG A 30 17.77 -3.42 -2.35
CA ARG A 30 17.05 -2.19 -2.74
C ARG A 30 17.92 -0.92 -2.56
N GLN A 31 18.84 -0.93 -1.60
CA GLN A 31 19.69 0.22 -1.25
C GLN A 31 21.16 -0.16 -1.39
N SER A 32 21.93 0.67 -2.10
CA SER A 32 23.38 0.52 -2.24
C SER A 32 24.19 1.27 -1.18
N ASP A 33 23.60 2.28 -0.53
CA ASP A 33 24.26 3.06 0.53
C ASP A 33 24.22 2.32 1.87
N GLN A 34 25.39 1.85 2.32
CA GLN A 34 25.55 1.13 3.58
C GLN A 34 25.09 1.96 4.80
N LYS A 35 25.36 3.27 4.82
CA LYS A 35 24.94 4.12 5.94
C LYS A 35 23.42 4.15 6.07
N PHE A 36 22.72 4.19 4.94
CA PHE A 36 21.26 4.16 4.92
C PHE A 36 20.71 2.78 5.31
N VAL A 37 21.36 1.71 4.86
CA VAL A 37 21.05 0.33 5.27
C VAL A 37 21.11 0.18 6.79
N ASP A 38 22.21 0.61 7.42
CA ASP A 38 22.42 0.51 8.87
C ASP A 38 21.37 1.32 9.65
N MET A 39 20.96 2.46 9.09
CA MET A 39 19.89 3.30 9.64
C MET A 39 18.53 2.56 9.62
N LEU A 40 18.19 1.91 8.50
CA LEU A 40 16.93 1.15 8.36
C LEU A 40 16.91 -0.10 9.26
N GLU A 41 18.04 -0.79 9.41
CA GLU A 41 18.16 -1.91 10.35
C GLU A 41 17.97 -1.45 11.79
N SER A 42 18.58 -0.33 12.16
CA SER A 42 18.41 0.28 13.49
C SER A 42 16.95 0.65 13.77
N LEU A 43 16.25 1.21 12.78
CA LEU A 43 14.81 1.49 12.84
C LEU A 43 13.97 0.22 13.05
N ARG A 44 14.27 -0.85 12.33
CA ARG A 44 13.55 -2.14 12.42
C ARG A 44 13.56 -2.71 13.84
N PHE A 45 14.66 -2.55 14.58
CA PHE A 45 14.81 -3.02 15.96
C PHE A 45 14.57 -1.95 17.02
N ALA A 46 14.09 -0.76 16.62
CA ALA A 46 13.87 0.39 17.50
C ALA A 46 15.13 0.85 18.28
N ARG A 47 16.32 0.69 17.69
CA ARG A 47 17.62 1.08 18.29
C ARG A 47 18.09 2.43 17.73
N LEU A 48 17.41 3.50 18.13
CA LEU A 48 17.68 4.84 17.59
C LEU A 48 18.69 5.62 18.42
N SER A 49 19.85 5.92 17.82
CA SER A 49 20.81 6.85 18.40
C SER A 49 20.41 8.31 18.12
N PRO A 50 20.86 9.29 18.92
CA PRO A 50 20.65 10.71 18.63
C PRO A 50 21.14 11.12 17.24
N GLN A 51 22.22 10.52 16.77
CA GLN A 51 22.78 10.76 15.43
C GLN A 51 21.83 10.27 14.33
N ILE A 52 21.25 9.08 14.46
CA ILE A 52 20.26 8.54 13.50
C ILE A 52 19.04 9.45 13.45
N ILE A 53 18.54 9.89 14.61
CA ILE A 53 17.39 10.80 14.68
C ILE A 53 17.71 12.13 13.98
N ALA A 54 18.91 12.68 14.22
CA ALA A 54 19.36 13.90 13.56
C ALA A 54 19.46 13.73 12.05
N ASP A 55 19.96 12.59 11.56
CA ASP A 55 20.07 12.30 10.13
C ASP A 55 18.70 12.11 9.47
N LEU A 56 17.76 11.42 10.12
CA LEU A 56 16.37 11.31 9.65
C LEU A 56 15.68 12.67 9.56
N LYS A 57 15.90 13.55 10.54
CA LYS A 57 15.33 14.91 10.53
C LYS A 57 15.83 15.75 9.36
N LYS A 58 17.06 15.53 8.86
CA LYS A 58 17.59 16.22 7.67
C LYS A 58 16.84 15.83 6.39
N LEU A 59 16.14 14.69 6.37
CA LEU A 59 15.38 14.23 5.20
C LEU A 59 14.08 15.03 4.97
N SER A 60 13.66 15.88 5.91
CA SER A 60 12.48 16.76 5.79
C SER A 60 12.64 17.90 4.78
N ARG A 61 13.85 18.10 4.25
CA ARG A 61 14.13 19.06 3.18
C ARG A 61 13.25 18.77 1.94
N PRO A 62 12.85 19.82 1.19
CA PRO A 62 12.20 19.64 -0.11
C PRO A 62 13.07 18.84 -1.07
N ILE A 63 12.45 17.99 -1.89
CA ILE A 63 13.13 17.19 -2.91
C ILE A 63 12.77 17.76 -4.28
N THR A 64 13.77 18.01 -5.11
CA THR A 64 13.58 18.45 -6.49
C THR A 64 13.93 17.30 -7.42
N TYR A 65 13.00 16.93 -8.29
CA TYR A 65 13.19 15.91 -9.32
C TYR A 65 13.34 16.60 -10.68
N THR A 66 14.34 16.20 -11.45
CA THR A 66 14.66 16.81 -12.76
C THR A 66 13.98 16.09 -13.92
N ASP A 67 13.41 14.92 -13.69
CA ASP A 67 12.75 14.07 -14.69
C ASP A 67 11.24 14.35 -14.83
N GLY A 68 10.72 15.31 -14.05
CA GLY A 68 9.31 15.67 -14.05
C GLY A 68 8.39 14.65 -13.38
N ILE A 69 8.95 13.60 -12.76
CA ILE A 69 8.19 12.62 -12.00
C ILE A 69 8.14 13.08 -10.54
N GLU A 70 6.95 13.37 -10.05
CA GLU A 70 6.76 13.74 -8.65
C GLU A 70 7.02 12.56 -7.70
N PRO A 71 7.51 12.82 -6.48
CA PRO A 71 7.71 11.77 -5.50
C PRO A 71 6.37 11.13 -5.10
N THR A 72 6.42 9.82 -4.84
CA THR A 72 5.31 9.14 -4.17
C THR A 72 5.30 9.53 -2.69
N GLU A 73 4.16 10.07 -2.24
CA GLU A 73 3.91 10.33 -0.82
C GLU A 73 3.25 9.14 -0.15
N LEU A 74 3.68 8.83 1.07
CA LEU A 74 3.16 7.72 1.87
C LEU A 74 2.37 8.26 3.05
N PHE A 75 1.14 7.78 3.21
CA PHE A 75 0.25 8.16 4.31
C PHE A 75 -0.20 6.92 5.08
N PRO A 76 -0.44 7.05 6.39
CA PRO A 76 -0.92 5.93 7.22
C PRO A 76 -2.39 5.57 6.95
N VAL A 77 -3.18 6.51 6.39
CA VAL A 77 -4.62 6.35 6.17
C VAL A 77 -4.96 6.60 4.70
N ARG A 78 -5.81 5.74 4.15
CA ARG A 78 -6.27 5.80 2.75
C ARG A 78 -6.87 7.16 2.38
N ALA A 79 -7.74 7.72 3.22
CA ALA A 79 -8.37 9.02 2.98
C ALA A 79 -7.35 10.17 2.79
N HIS A 80 -6.23 10.15 3.51
CA HIS A 80 -5.18 11.16 3.33
C HIS A 80 -4.45 10.98 1.99
N ALA A 81 -4.14 9.73 1.62
CA ALA A 81 -3.54 9.43 0.31
C ALA A 81 -4.48 9.80 -0.84
N GLU A 82 -5.77 9.51 -0.73
CA GLU A 82 -6.79 9.88 -1.73
C GLU A 82 -6.92 11.40 -1.85
N GLY A 83 -6.94 12.13 -0.74
CA GLY A 83 -6.95 13.59 -0.74
C GLY A 83 -5.72 14.19 -1.42
N ALA A 84 -4.52 13.69 -1.10
CA ALA A 84 -3.27 14.14 -1.72
C ALA A 84 -3.22 13.82 -3.23
N ASN A 85 -3.71 12.65 -3.64
CA ASN A 85 -3.80 12.26 -5.05
C ASN A 85 -4.80 13.14 -5.82
N LEU A 86 -5.97 13.42 -5.23
CA LEU A 86 -6.98 14.28 -5.84
C LEU A 86 -6.48 15.71 -6.02
N GLU A 87 -5.77 16.24 -5.02
CA GLU A 87 -5.20 17.58 -5.09
C GLU A 87 -4.16 17.69 -6.22
N ARG A 88 -3.26 16.70 -6.34
CA ARG A 88 -2.34 16.60 -7.47
C ARG A 88 -3.05 16.50 -8.82
N LEU A 89 -4.07 15.66 -8.90
CA LEU A 89 -4.86 15.52 -10.13
C LEU A 89 -5.52 16.85 -10.51
N ARG A 90 -6.00 17.66 -9.55
CA ARG A 90 -6.57 18.98 -9.82
C ARG A 90 -5.55 19.96 -10.39
N GLN A 91 -4.31 19.91 -9.93
CA GLN A 91 -3.22 20.80 -10.39
C GLN A 91 -2.79 20.54 -11.84
N LEU A 92 -3.13 19.38 -12.43
CA LEU A 92 -2.88 19.10 -13.83
C LEU A 92 -3.81 19.91 -14.75
N ASN A 93 -3.23 20.67 -15.69
CA ASN A 93 -3.94 21.58 -16.60
C ASN A 93 -4.72 20.89 -17.74
N SER A 94 -4.72 19.56 -17.82
CA SER A 94 -5.44 18.82 -18.86
C SER A 94 -6.90 18.50 -18.45
N PRO A 95 -7.81 18.35 -19.41
CA PRO A 95 -9.18 17.92 -19.10
C PRO A 95 -9.20 16.51 -18.48
N PRO A 96 -10.09 16.26 -17.49
CA PRO A 96 -10.25 14.94 -16.90
C PRO A 96 -10.94 13.97 -17.86
N LYS A 97 -10.52 12.71 -17.82
CA LYS A 97 -11.20 11.58 -18.45
C LYS A 97 -11.71 10.64 -17.38
N VAL A 98 -13.01 10.37 -17.40
CA VAL A 98 -13.69 9.54 -16.42
C VAL A 98 -13.89 8.13 -16.97
N PHE A 99 -13.56 7.13 -16.17
CA PHE A 99 -13.77 5.72 -16.45
C PHE A 99 -14.64 5.13 -15.34
N ASN A 100 -15.83 4.66 -15.70
CA ASN A 100 -16.75 4.02 -14.78
C ASN A 100 -16.59 2.50 -14.87
N ALA A 101 -16.63 1.83 -13.71
CA ALA A 101 -16.67 0.38 -13.63
C ALA A 101 -17.98 -0.17 -14.21
N VAL A 102 -17.93 -1.43 -14.63
CA VAL A 102 -19.10 -2.19 -15.06
C VAL A 102 -19.14 -3.46 -14.22
N ASP A 103 -20.10 -3.51 -13.30
CA ASP A 103 -20.24 -4.62 -12.36
C ASP A 103 -21.42 -5.50 -12.76
N GLU A 104 -21.21 -6.83 -12.75
CA GLU A 104 -22.25 -7.80 -13.02
C GLU A 104 -22.52 -8.69 -11.81
N LEU A 105 -23.80 -9.04 -11.61
CA LEU A 105 -24.19 -9.99 -10.58
C LEU A 105 -23.71 -11.39 -10.96
N GLY A 106 -22.58 -11.79 -10.37
CA GLY A 106 -22.05 -13.15 -10.49
C GLY A 106 -22.99 -14.21 -9.91
N ARG A 107 -22.68 -15.47 -10.22
CA ARG A 107 -23.30 -16.63 -9.57
C ARG A 107 -22.38 -17.17 -8.49
N ASP A 108 -22.94 -17.71 -7.43
CA ASP A 108 -22.18 -18.41 -6.40
C ASP A 108 -21.67 -19.78 -6.90
N ARG A 109 -20.91 -20.50 -6.06
CA ARG A 109 -20.40 -21.85 -6.37
C ARG A 109 -21.51 -22.88 -6.66
N GLN A 110 -22.76 -22.59 -6.28
CA GLN A 110 -23.93 -23.43 -6.50
C GLN A 110 -24.76 -22.96 -7.70
N GLY A 111 -24.29 -21.97 -8.47
CA GLY A 111 -24.96 -21.44 -9.64
C GLY A 111 -26.13 -20.49 -9.34
N ARG A 112 -26.35 -20.14 -8.07
CA ARG A 112 -27.39 -19.21 -7.62
C ARG A 112 -26.93 -17.77 -7.86
N ARG A 113 -27.85 -16.89 -8.27
CA ARG A 113 -27.56 -15.45 -8.40
C ARG A 113 -27.19 -14.88 -7.04
N ARG A 114 -26.07 -14.15 -6.95
CA ARG A 114 -25.69 -13.47 -5.72
C ARG A 114 -26.62 -12.29 -5.46
N LEU A 115 -26.88 -12.01 -4.18
CA LEU A 115 -27.67 -10.85 -3.77
C LEU A 115 -26.85 -9.57 -3.97
N GLN A 116 -27.52 -8.50 -4.39
CA GLN A 116 -26.85 -7.22 -4.71
C GLN A 116 -26.03 -6.67 -3.53
N HIS A 117 -26.56 -6.74 -2.31
CA HIS A 117 -25.85 -6.28 -1.11
C HIS A 117 -24.56 -7.08 -0.83
N GLU A 118 -24.53 -8.39 -1.10
CA GLU A 118 -23.33 -9.21 -0.93
C GLU A 118 -22.24 -8.90 -1.96
N VAL A 119 -22.68 -8.52 -3.17
CA VAL A 119 -21.77 -8.08 -4.23
C VAL A 119 -21.19 -6.72 -3.86
N GLN A 120 -22.01 -5.77 -3.41
CA GLN A 120 -21.54 -4.45 -2.98
C GLN A 120 -20.50 -4.53 -1.87
N LEU A 121 -20.77 -5.30 -0.81
CA LEU A 121 -19.80 -5.49 0.28
C LEU A 121 -18.49 -6.14 -0.17
N ALA A 122 -18.53 -6.98 -1.21
CA ALA A 122 -17.34 -7.60 -1.77
C ALA A 122 -16.55 -6.58 -2.63
N LEU A 123 -17.25 -5.78 -3.42
CA LEU A 123 -16.66 -4.73 -4.27
C LEU A 123 -16.03 -3.61 -3.42
N ASP A 124 -16.67 -3.19 -2.33
CA ASP A 124 -16.15 -2.17 -1.41
C ASP A 124 -14.80 -2.56 -0.77
N ARG A 125 -14.50 -3.87 -0.73
CA ARG A 125 -13.22 -4.40 -0.22
C ARG A 125 -12.13 -4.49 -1.29
N LEU A 126 -12.46 -4.29 -2.56
CA LEU A 126 -11.48 -4.32 -3.63
C LEU A 126 -10.66 -3.03 -3.65
N VAL A 127 -9.47 -3.15 -4.26
CA VAL A 127 -8.61 -1.99 -4.53
C VAL A 127 -9.16 -1.17 -5.71
N ALA A 128 -9.88 -1.83 -6.63
CA ALA A 128 -10.50 -1.19 -7.79
C ALA A 128 -11.61 -0.22 -7.35
N GLN A 129 -11.59 0.98 -7.90
CA GLN A 129 -12.59 2.02 -7.64
C GLN A 129 -13.76 1.90 -8.64
N GLU A 130 -14.97 2.23 -8.18
CA GLU A 130 -16.17 2.33 -9.04
C GLU A 130 -15.99 3.37 -10.16
N GLN A 131 -15.25 4.43 -9.88
CA GLN A 131 -14.91 5.46 -10.85
C GLN A 131 -13.44 5.85 -10.71
N VAL A 132 -12.74 5.91 -11.84
CA VAL A 132 -11.36 6.40 -11.93
C VAL A 132 -11.33 7.63 -12.83
N VAL A 133 -10.78 8.73 -12.32
CA VAL A 133 -10.57 9.97 -13.07
C VAL A 133 -9.09 10.14 -13.36
N LEU A 134 -8.74 10.23 -14.65
CA LEU A 134 -7.35 10.40 -15.10
C LEU A 134 -7.19 11.69 -15.90
N LYS A 135 -5.97 12.20 -15.91
CA LYS A 135 -5.56 13.39 -16.67
C LYS A 135 -4.24 13.10 -17.40
N VAL A 136 -3.93 13.86 -18.44
CA VAL A 136 -2.63 13.72 -19.10
C VAL A 136 -1.53 14.02 -18.08
N SER A 137 -0.51 13.17 -18.04
CA SER A 137 0.60 13.21 -17.08
C SER A 137 0.25 12.81 -15.63
N SER A 138 -0.94 12.27 -15.36
CA SER A 138 -1.22 11.67 -14.05
C SER A 138 -0.45 10.36 -13.87
N SER A 139 0.25 10.21 -12.74
CA SER A 139 0.86 8.93 -12.34
C SER A 139 -0.18 7.98 -11.75
N PHE A 140 -0.11 6.69 -12.08
CA PHE A 140 -1.01 5.66 -11.58
C PHE A 140 -0.27 4.34 -11.34
N TYR A 141 -0.81 3.51 -10.47
CA TYR A 141 -0.35 2.14 -10.23
C TYR A 141 -1.27 1.14 -10.91
N LEU A 142 -0.70 0.09 -11.49
CA LEU A 142 -1.46 -1.06 -11.95
C LEU A 142 -1.83 -1.92 -10.74
N ALA A 143 -3.13 -2.01 -10.45
CA ALA A 143 -3.68 -2.92 -9.47
C ALA A 143 -4.33 -4.10 -10.20
N TYR A 144 -4.01 -5.33 -9.80
CA TYR A 144 -4.68 -6.53 -10.26
C TYR A 144 -5.79 -6.88 -9.27
N ALA A 145 -6.99 -7.13 -9.79
CA ALA A 145 -8.15 -7.59 -9.03
C ALA A 145 -8.33 -9.11 -9.19
#